data_AF-A0A662NQ53-F1
#
_entry.id   AF-A0A662NQ53-F1
#
_cell.length_a   1.000
_cell.length_b   1.000
_cell.length_c   1.000
_cell.angle_alpha   90.00
_cell.angle_beta   90.00
_cell.angle_gamma   90.00
#
_symmetry.space_group_name_H-M   'P 1'
#
loop_
_entity.id
_entity.type
_entity.pdbx_description
1 polymer ?
#
loop_
_entity_poly.entity_id
_entity_poly.type
_entity_poly.pdbx_seq_one_letter_code
_entity_poly.pdbx_strand_id
1 'polypeptide(L)'
;MVRPFKVVILGKNGKGHLWEYAFLVFANSQEEAIKLAIEEVRESRNLIDARPFRVIEYKKPIVFSELKGGLPEEWVLDELDAIGGYENLPPIEV
;
A
#
# COMPACT_ATOMS: atom_id res chain seq x y z
N MET A 1 9.60 2.13 -19.75
CA MET A 1 10.31 0.88 -19.41
C MET A 1 9.71 0.42 -18.10
N VAL A 2 9.22 -0.81 -18.07
CA VAL A 2 8.55 -1.39 -16.90
C VAL A 2 9.59 -1.71 -15.81
N ARG A 3 9.28 -1.33 -14.57
CA ARG A 3 10.14 -1.47 -13.40
C ARG A 3 9.34 -2.01 -12.20
N PRO A 4 9.96 -2.78 -11.31
CA PRO A 4 9.30 -3.33 -10.13
C PRO A 4 9.22 -2.31 -8.97
N PHE A 5 8.07 -2.23 -8.34
CA PHE A 5 7.80 -1.40 -7.17
C PHE A 5 7.20 -2.24 -6.04
N LYS A 6 7.68 -2.06 -4.80
CA LYS A 6 6.93 -2.43 -3.60
C LYS A 6 5.93 -1.33 -3.33
N VAL A 7 4.65 -1.66 -3.25
CA VAL A 7 3.60 -0.73 -2.85
C VAL A 7 2.95 -1.27 -1.58
N VAL A 8 2.93 -0.46 -0.52
CA VAL A 8 2.23 -0.76 0.73
C VAL A 8 1.03 0.17 0.81
N ILE A 9 -0.16 -0.42 0.79
CA ILE A 9 -1.44 0.25 0.95
C ILE A 9 -1.96 -0.07 2.35
N LEU A 10 -2.40 0.96 3.04
CA LEU A 10 -3.17 0.80 4.27
C LEU A 10 -4.63 1.11 3.99
N GLY A 11 -5.55 0.42 4.65
CA GLY A 11 -6.94 0.82 4.55
C GLY A 11 -7.82 0.32 5.67
N LYS A 12 -8.95 1.00 5.85
CA LYS A 12 -9.95 0.67 6.85
C LYS A 12 -11.09 -0.13 6.22
N ASN A 13 -11.49 -1.20 6.89
CA ASN A 13 -12.71 -1.94 6.55
C ASN A 13 -13.96 -1.25 7.15
N GLY A 14 -15.16 -1.75 6.84
CA GLY A 14 -16.43 -1.22 7.37
C GLY A 14 -16.62 -1.26 8.89
N LYS A 15 -15.70 -1.90 9.63
CA LYS A 15 -15.67 -1.91 11.10
C LYS A 15 -14.64 -0.93 11.69
N GLY A 16 -13.94 -0.19 10.83
CA GLY A 16 -12.89 0.76 11.23
C GLY A 16 -11.53 0.12 11.54
N HIS A 17 -11.37 -1.19 11.35
CA HIS A 17 -10.08 -1.85 11.55
C HIS A 17 -9.13 -1.51 10.42
N LEU A 18 -7.89 -1.16 10.77
CA LEU A 18 -6.83 -0.90 9.83
C LEU A 18 -6.23 -2.21 9.31
N TRP A 19 -5.98 -2.27 8.01
CA TRP A 19 -5.36 -3.39 7.31
C TRP A 19 -4.18 -2.90 6.49
N GLU A 20 -3.17 -3.75 6.38
CA GLU A 20 -2.03 -3.56 5.51
C GLU A 20 -2.09 -4.53 4.33
N TYR A 21 -1.81 -3.98 3.15
CA TYR A 21 -1.64 -4.73 1.91
C TYR A 21 -0.33 -4.35 1.24
N ALA A 22 0.56 -5.33 1.09
CA ALA A 22 1.79 -5.19 0.35
C ALA A 22 1.65 -5.82 -1.05
N PHE A 23 2.16 -5.14 -2.06
CA PHE A 23 2.16 -5.58 -3.46
C PHE A 23 3.53 -5.45 -4.09
N LEU A 24 3.85 -6.36 -5.00
CA LEU A 24 4.90 -6.20 -5.99
C LEU A 24 4.25 -5.82 -7.33
N VAL A 25 4.45 -4.58 -7.76
CA VAL A 25 3.82 -4.01 -8.96
C VAL A 25 4.86 -3.73 -10.03
N PHE A 26 4.60 -4.13 -11.26
CA PHE A 26 5.45 -3.83 -12.41
C PHE A 26 4.82 -2.69 -13.22
N ALA A 27 5.42 -1.50 -13.21
CA ALA A 27 4.86 -0.29 -13.83
C ALA A 27 5.95 0.60 -14.47
N ASN A 28 5.58 1.58 -15.28
CA ASN A 28 6.53 2.53 -15.88
C ASN A 28 6.91 3.67 -14.91
N SER A 29 6.02 3.99 -13.96
CA SER A 29 6.22 5.02 -12.94
C SER A 29 5.73 4.60 -11.56
N GLN A 30 6.16 5.33 -10.54
CA GLN A 30 5.69 5.15 -9.16
C GLN A 30 4.19 5.43 -9.05
N GLU A 31 3.69 6.46 -9.74
CA GLU A 31 2.28 6.83 -9.74
C GLU A 31 1.40 5.73 -10.37
N GLU A 32 1.84 5.15 -11.49
CA GLU A 32 1.17 4.03 -12.13
C GLU A 32 1.15 2.79 -11.23
N ALA A 33 2.26 2.51 -10.51
CA ALA A 33 2.32 1.41 -9.55
C ALA A 33 1.32 1.59 -8.40
N ILE A 34 1.18 2.81 -7.88
CA ILE A 34 0.21 3.14 -6.83
C ILE A 34 -1.22 2.90 -7.34
N LYS A 35 -1.56 3.41 -8.53
CA LYS A 35 -2.90 3.26 -9.13
C LYS A 35 -3.29 1.78 -9.26
N LEU A 36 -2.41 0.96 -9.84
CA LEU A 36 -2.64 -0.48 -10.01
C LEU A 36 -2.84 -1.21 -8.67
N ALA A 37 -2.04 -0.88 -7.64
CA ALA A 37 -2.20 -1.48 -6.31
C ALA A 37 -3.54 -1.12 -5.65
N ILE A 38 -4.00 0.12 -5.82
CA ILE A 38 -5.27 0.58 -5.24
C ILE A 38 -6.46 -0.06 -5.95
N GLU A 39 -6.42 -0.16 -7.28
CA GLU A 39 -7.44 -0.86 -8.06
C GLU A 39 -7.61 -2.30 -7.57
N GLU A 40 -6.50 -3.03 -7.43
CA GLU A 40 -6.49 -4.40 -6.89
C GLU A 40 -7.08 -4.47 -5.48
N VAL A 41 -6.73 -3.54 -4.58
CA VAL A 41 -7.28 -3.50 -3.22
C VAL A 41 -8.78 -3.22 -3.20
N ARG A 42 -9.25 -2.29 -4.03
CA ARG A 42 -10.67 -1.92 -4.11
C ARG A 42 -11.51 -3.08 -4.64
N GLU A 43 -11.05 -3.73 -5.71
CA GLU A 43 -11.76 -4.84 -6.34
C GLU A 43 -11.77 -6.10 -5.47
N SER A 44 -10.64 -6.42 -4.82
CA SER A 44 -10.49 -7.72 -4.15
C SER A 44 -10.77 -7.70 -2.64
N ARG A 45 -10.76 -6.54 -1.96
CA ARG A 45 -10.71 -6.48 -0.47
C ARG A 45 -11.73 -5.58 0.23
N ASN A 46 -12.62 -4.89 -0.48
CA ASN A 46 -13.66 -4.04 0.12
C ASN A 46 -13.13 -3.03 1.17
N LEU A 47 -11.95 -2.44 0.95
CA LEU A 47 -11.49 -1.32 1.78
C LEU A 47 -12.26 -0.06 1.41
N ILE A 48 -12.79 0.63 2.41
CA ILE A 48 -13.61 1.84 2.23
C ILE A 48 -12.73 3.07 2.04
N ASP A 49 -11.65 3.13 2.82
CA ASP A 49 -10.63 4.16 2.74
C ASP A 49 -9.30 3.42 2.64
N ALA A 50 -8.65 3.51 1.49
CA ALA A 50 -7.33 2.94 1.23
C ALA A 50 -6.38 4.09 0.89
N ARG A 51 -5.16 4.07 1.40
CA ARG A 51 -4.14 5.12 1.23
C ARG A 51 -2.76 4.50 1.00
N PRO A 52 -1.94 5.08 0.11
CA PRO A 52 -0.57 4.63 -0.07
C PRO A 52 0.23 5.06 1.14
N PHE A 53 0.83 4.08 1.81
CA PHE A 53 1.70 4.32 2.95
C PHE A 53 3.16 4.41 2.50
N ARG A 54 3.59 3.47 1.66
CA ARG A 54 4.99 3.42 1.22
C ARG A 54 5.12 2.85 -0.17
N VAL A 55 5.98 3.46 -0.98
CA VAL A 55 6.28 2.98 -2.34
C VAL A 55 7.78 3.01 -2.56
N ILE A 56 8.35 1.90 -2.99
CA ILE A 56 9.79 1.73 -3.17
C ILE A 56 10.05 1.09 -4.52
N GLU A 57 10.88 1.72 -5.37
CA GLU A 57 11.39 1.10 -6.58
C GLU A 57 12.48 0.07 -6.22
N TYR A 58 12.31 -1.18 -6.66
CA TYR A 58 13.34 -2.20 -6.47
C TYR A 58 14.46 -2.02 -7.50
N LYS A 59 15.59 -1.47 -7.03
CA LYS A 59 16.80 -1.27 -7.86
C LYS A 59 17.73 -2.49 -7.90
N LYS A 60 17.47 -3.50 -7.08
CA LYS A 60 18.24 -4.75 -7.01
C LYS A 60 17.30 -5.94 -7.20
N PRO A 61 17.74 -7.02 -7.89
CA PRO A 61 16.95 -8.24 -8.02
C PRO A 61 16.82 -8.90 -6.64
N ILE A 62 15.62 -8.86 -6.09
CA ILE A 62 15.24 -9.50 -4.82
C ILE A 62 13.88 -10.14 -5.07
N VAL A 63 13.69 -11.39 -4.64
CA VAL A 63 12.39 -12.07 -4.73
C VAL A 63 11.57 -11.69 -3.51
N PHE A 64 10.43 -11.03 -3.73
CA PHE A 64 9.45 -10.72 -2.69
C PHE A 64 8.09 -11.21 -3.20
N SER A 65 7.65 -12.40 -2.77
CA SER A 65 6.26 -12.82 -2.96
C SER A 65 5.50 -12.47 -1.69
N GLU A 66 4.98 -11.25 -1.60
CA GLU A 66 3.97 -10.96 -0.59
C GLU A 66 2.77 -10.34 -1.28
N LEU A 67 1.73 -11.15 -1.43
CA LEU A 67 0.37 -10.68 -1.45
C LEU A 67 -0.13 -10.87 -0.01
N LYS A 68 0.38 -10.03 0.89
CA LYS A 68 0.06 -10.08 2.31
C LYS A 68 -1.08 -9.10 2.55
N GLY A 69 -2.22 -9.62 2.98
CA GLY A 69 -3.33 -8.82 3.51
C GLY A 69 -3.54 -9.21 4.97
N GLY A 70 -3.34 -8.27 5.89
CA GLY A 70 -3.36 -8.57 7.31
C GLY A 70 -3.52 -7.36 8.21
N LEU A 71 -3.43 -7.59 9.52
CA LEU A 71 -3.17 -6.52 10.47
C LEU A 71 -1.82 -5.87 10.12
N PRO A 72 -1.70 -4.54 10.28
CA PRO A 72 -0.43 -3.85 10.05
C PRO A 72 0.69 -4.44 10.90
N GLU A 73 1.88 -4.53 10.32
CA GLU A 73 3.09 -4.89 11.06
C GLU A 73 3.44 -3.80 12.10
N GLU A 74 4.15 -4.15 13.17
CA GLU A 74 4.49 -3.21 14.26
C GLU A 74 5.24 -1.97 13.75
N TRP A 75 6.18 -2.14 12.83
CA TRP A 75 6.92 -1.01 12.25
C TRP A 75 6.01 -0.05 11.46
N VAL A 76 4.92 -0.54 10.88
CA VAL A 76 3.92 0.32 10.22
C VAL A 76 3.18 1.13 11.26
N LEU A 77 2.82 0.54 12.40
CA LEU A 77 2.15 1.24 13.49
C LEU A 77 3.05 2.31 14.10
N ASP A 78 4.33 2.02 14.30
CA ASP A 78 5.32 2.98 14.81
C ASP A 78 5.51 4.16 13.85
N GLU A 79 5.64 3.89 12.55
CA GLU A 79 5.75 4.92 11.51
C GLU A 79 4.46 5.76 11.41
N LEU A 80 3.29 5.12 11.54
CA LEU A 80 2.00 5.81 11.58
C LEU A 80 1.90 6.76 12.77
N ASP A 81 2.30 6.34 13.97
CA ASP A 81 2.28 7.19 15.15
C ASP A 81 3.20 8.41 14.97
N ALA A 82 4.39 8.19 14.39
CA ALA A 82 5.35 9.25 14.09
C ALA A 82 4.82 10.31 13.11
N ILE A 83 3.95 9.94 12.16
CA ILE A 83 3.31 10.88 11.23
C ILE A 83 1.98 11.44 11.75
N GLY A 84 1.57 11.10 12.98
CA GLY A 84 0.31 11.56 13.59
C GLY A 84 -0.93 10.77 13.16
N GLY A 85 -0.75 9.56 12.65
CA GLY A 85 -1.80 8.59 12.37
C GLY A 85 -2.17 8.44 10.89
N TYR A 86 -3.01 7.43 10.63
CA TYR A 86 -3.48 7.06 9.29
C TYR A 86 -4.12 8.22 8.51
N GLU A 87 -4.83 9.12 9.20
CA GLU A 87 -5.55 10.22 8.55
C GLU A 87 -4.63 11.27 7.90
N ASN A 88 -3.35 11.31 8.30
CA ASN A 88 -2.36 12.20 7.71
C ASN A 88 -1.69 11.62 6.46
N LEU A 89 -1.99 10.37 6.11
CA LEU A 89 -1.53 9.81 4.84
C LEU A 89 -2.21 10.51 3.67
N PRO A 90 -1.47 10.73 2.57
CA PRO A 90 -2.00 11.42 1.41
C PRO A 90 -3.27 10.72 0.92
N PRO A 91 -4.39 11.46 0.78
CA PRO A 91 -5.56 10.92 0.14
C PRO A 91 -5.22 10.65 -1.33
N ILE A 92 -5.82 9.61 -1.90
CA ILE A 92 -5.71 9.39 -3.34
C ILE A 92 -6.80 10.21 -4.01
N GLU A 93 -6.39 11.22 -4.78
CA GLU A 93 -7.22 11.77 -5.84
C GLU A 93 -7.16 10.78 -7.01
N VAL A 94 -8.32 10.24 -7.40
CA VAL A 94 -8.47 9.41 -8.59
C VAL A 94 -8.88 10.30 -9.74
#